data_AF-A0A8T6HJ02-F1
#
_entry.id   AF-A0A8T6HJ02-F1
#
_cell.length_a   1.000
_cell.length_b   1.000
_cell.length_c   1.000
_cell.angle_alpha   90.00
_cell.angle_beta   90.00
_cell.angle_gamma   90.00
#
_symmetry.space_group_name_H-M   'P 1'
#
loop_
_entity.id
_entity.type
_entity.pdbx_description
1 polymer ?
#
loop_
_entity_poly.entity_id
_entity_poly.type
_entity_poly.pdbx_seq_one_letter_code
_entity_poly.pdbx_strand_id
1 'polypeptide(L)' 'MKFGIFYEHSVQRPWTETSEWRVYHQALEQICLADELGFDQVWEVEHHFL' A
#
# COMPACT_ATOMS: atom_id res chain seq x y z
N MET A 1 9.77 -13.32 -16.51
CA MET A 1 9.31 -13.60 -15.13
C MET A 1 8.42 -12.44 -14.74
N LYS A 2 7.27 -12.68 -14.12
CA LYS A 2 6.34 -11.61 -13.73
C LYS A 2 6.46 -11.31 -12.25
N PHE A 3 6.47 -10.04 -11.87
CA PHE A 3 6.59 -9.60 -10.49
C PHE A 3 5.42 -8.70 -10.13
N GLY A 4 4.89 -8.88 -8.91
CA GLY A 4 3.84 -8.04 -8.36
C GLY A 4 4.17 -7.59 -6.95
N ILE A 5 3.48 -6.56 -6.50
CA ILE A 5 3.58 -6.04 -5.13
C ILE A 5 2.29 -6.32 -4.36
N PHE A 6 2.45 -6.63 -3.08
CA PHE A 6 1.37 -6.97 -2.17
C PHE A 6 1.34 -5.99 -1.00
N TYR A 7 0.17 -5.43 -0.73
CA TYR A 7 -0.08 -4.50 0.36
C TYR A 7 -1.04 -5.09 1.37
N GLU A 8 -0.59 -5.18 2.61
CA GLU A 8 -1.39 -5.38 3.80
C GLU A 8 -1.12 -4.22 4.75
N HIS A 9 -1.98 -3.21 4.71
CA HIS A 9 -1.78 -1.99 5.47
C HIS A 9 -2.01 -2.22 6.96
N SER A 10 -1.11 -1.68 7.77
CA SER A 10 -1.23 -1.63 9.22
C SER A 10 -0.84 -0.25 9.70
N VAL A 11 -1.70 0.39 10.51
CA VAL A 11 -1.45 1.72 11.04
C VAL A 11 -1.02 1.58 12.50
N GLN A 12 0.29 1.61 12.72
CA GLN A 12 0.86 1.44 14.06
C GLN A 12 0.58 2.64 14.96
N ARG A 13 0.31 2.37 16.24
CA ARG A 13 0.14 3.40 17.28
C ARG A 13 1.48 4.03 17.66
N PRO A 14 1.52 5.29 18.12
CA PRO A 14 0.37 6.18 18.36
C PRO A 14 -0.17 6.80 17.07
N TRP A 15 -1.49 7.01 17.02
CA TRP A 15 -2.17 7.57 15.86
C TRP A 15 -2.29 9.09 15.95
N THR A 16 -2.28 9.70 14.77
CA THR A 16 -2.62 11.10 14.50
C THR A 16 -3.78 11.13 13.52
N GLU A 17 -4.41 12.29 13.36
CA GLU A 17 -5.47 12.52 12.36
C GLU A 17 -5.06 12.13 10.93
N THR A 18 -3.76 12.17 10.61
CA THR A 18 -3.23 11.88 9.27
C THR A 18 -2.57 10.51 9.14
N SER A 19 -2.61 9.66 10.17
CA SER A 19 -1.86 8.40 10.18
C SER A 19 -2.30 7.43 9.09
N GLU A 20 -3.61 7.23 8.92
CA GLU A 20 -4.16 6.37 7.86
C GLU A 20 -3.94 6.99 6.48
N TRP A 21 -4.27 8.28 6.33
CA TRP A 21 -4.07 9.04 5.09
C TRP A 21 -2.66 8.90 4.55
N ARG A 22 -1.65 9.01 5.44
CA ARG A 22 -0.25 8.91 5.07
C ARG A 22 0.13 7.50 4.58
N VAL A 23 -0.36 6.45 5.23
CA VAL A 23 -0.08 5.06 4.81
C VAL A 23 -0.61 4.82 3.40
N TYR A 24 -1.84 5.23 3.12
CA TYR A 24 -2.41 5.10 1.78
C TYR A 24 -1.67 5.93 0.73
N HIS A 25 -1.31 7.19 1.03
CA HIS A 25 -0.59 8.03 0.06
C HIS A 25 0.82 7.50 -0.23
N GLN A 26 1.52 6.99 0.79
CA GLN A 26 2.80 6.32 0.60
C GLN A 26 2.69 5.04 -0.22
N ALA A 27 1.60 4.28 -0.05
CA ALA A 27 1.33 3.10 -0.87
C ALA A 27 1.10 3.48 -2.33
N LEU A 28 0.33 4.54 -2.59
CA LEU A 28 0.11 5.06 -3.95
C LEU A 28 1.42 5.51 -4.61
N GLU A 29 2.29 6.23 -3.89
CA GLU A 29 3.62 6.61 -4.40
C GLU A 29 4.48 5.38 -4.77
N GLN A 30 4.43 4.32 -3.96
CA GLN A 30 5.13 3.08 -4.26
C GLN A 30 4.53 2.32 -5.44
N ILE A 31 3.21 2.35 -5.59
CA ILE A 31 2.51 1.76 -6.75
C ILE A 31 2.92 2.49 -8.04
N CYS A 32 2.95 3.82 -8.04
CA CYS A 32 3.43 4.59 -9.19
C CYS A 32 4.88 4.22 -9.55
N LEU A 33 5.75 4.13 -8.55
CA LEU A 33 7.13 3.69 -8.78
C LEU A 33 7.20 2.25 -9.33
N ALA A 34 6.36 1.35 -8.84
CA ALA A 34 6.33 -0.03 -9.32
C ALA A 34 5.86 -0.13 -10.78
N ASP A 35 4.89 0.69 -11.19
CA ASP A 35 4.47 0.82 -12.59
C ASP A 35 5.64 1.29 -13.48
N GLU A 36 6.37 2.33 -13.06
CA GLU A 36 7.55 2.83 -13.77
C GLU A 36 8.66 1.77 -13.88
N LEU A 37 8.81 0.92 -12.87
CA LEU A 37 9.80 -0.16 -12.83
C LEU A 37 9.35 -1.43 -13.56
N GLY A 38 8.12 -1.47 -14.09
CA GLY A 38 7.61 -2.58 -14.89
C GLY A 38 7.10 -3.77 -14.08
N PHE A 39 6.62 -3.56 -12.85
CA PHE A 39 5.87 -4.58 -12.12
C PHE A 39 4.53 -4.83 -12.81
N ASP A 40 4.11 -6.09 -12.86
CA ASP A 40 2.94 -6.51 -13.63
C ASP A 40 1.62 -6.28 -12.89
N GLN A 41 1.63 -6.30 -11.55
CA GLN A 41 0.42 -6.42 -10.73
C GLN A 41 0.58 -5.75 -9.36
N VAL A 42 -0.53 -5.22 -8.85
CA VAL A 42 -0.71 -4.75 -7.47
C VAL A 42 -1.84 -5.54 -6.83
N TRP A 43 -1.61 -6.03 -5.62
CA TRP A 43 -2.65 -6.67 -4.81
C TRP A 43 -2.74 -5.98 -3.45
N GLU A 44 -3.89 -5.37 -3.17
CA GLU A 44 -4.17 -4.68 -1.91
C GLU A 44 -5.30 -5.42 -1.18
N VAL A 45 -5.08 -5.77 0.09
CA VAL A 45 -6.09 -6.46 0.91
C VAL A 45 -6.83 -5.48 1.82
N GLU A 46 -8.13 -5.71 1.99
CA GLU A 46 -8.97 -4.97 2.92
C GLU A 46 -9.64 -5.94 3.91
N HIS A 47 -9.47 -5.67 5.20
CA HIS A 47 -10.12 -6.42 6.27
C HIS A 47 -11.38 -5.67 6.71
N HIS A 48 -12.54 -6.26 6.44
CA HIS A 48 -13.83 -5.71 6.87
C HIS A 48 -14.11 -5.99 8.36
N PHE A 49 -13.36 -6.93 8.96
CA PHE A 49 -13.46 -7.35 10.36
C PHE A 49 -12.08 -7.75 10.88
N LEU A 50 -11.80 -7.47 12.17
CA LEU A 50 -10.61 -7.92 12.91
C LEU A 50 -10.86 -9.29 13.55
#